data_AF-A0A388KUX7-F1
#
_entry.id   AF-A0A388KUX7-F1
#
_cell.length_a   1.000
_cell.length_b   1.000
_cell.length_c   1.000
_cell.angle_alpha   90.00
_cell.angle_beta   90.00
_cell.angle_gamma   90.00
#
_symmetry.space_group_name_H-M   'P 1'
#
loop_
_entity.id
_entity.type
_entity.pdbx_description
1 polymer ?
#
loop_
_entity_poly.entity_id
_entity_poly.type
_entity_poly.pdbx_seq_one_letter_code
_entity_poly.pdbx_strand_id
1 'polypeptide(L)'
;MMKDGRDGDRAPLHGRGGEAAVRSGRKGVKWCFITACVLALVVLFIVAVAVGVTRHNGKKGGNSQNAALTVGDAVNNTCTGADDADLCVQTLLASVNQSDLSVNSTVDLKTIASFPLRLLNATRSQMTVVQQGIDDLVLRARNTSWEAAARACNASLYDSLPLLEGIVNATDEKDYDAAKEGLAALRTETADCAEALFEALNLTFNATSSADSVDASFTTADGLFSGTLGATLYNSTVAFSFHLSNALTVVKNVGQGAGAVGGRRRLYRRRLLAQAEVDRNVQPDFVVSPNGDAEFKKVQEAVNAAVDLRSRKPDRRIVIKIKAGVYREKVLVPKDLWGLTVIGEGPYRSIIRWNDYTNPMGTTGLRTRETSTFAVEGRGFLAIDMTFENDAGQSATVQQAVALRASLRSLSKRENALGDGLAAFVGCHFLAHQDTLYSHSGWQYYYQCRVDGTVDYVFGNAAAVYQDCDLNSIRTNGTNTVTAQARTSESEPTGFVFRGCRVDKGSADQHVFMGQNHPYRFVYLGRPWKPFSRVVFMFCELGGIDPKGWMIWTTVGKGSDNHETAQYYEYKNSGPGSATEQRVRWSRSLTDAEAEDYTVENFIHGGEWLAQIGVPAKIWG
;
A
#
# COMPACT_ATOMS: atom_id res chain seq x y z
N MET A 1 69.99 -9.34 -16.57
CA MET A 1 71.11 -9.62 -15.65
C MET A 1 70.65 -10.74 -14.73
N MET A 2 71.28 -11.93 -14.85
CA MET A 2 71.16 -13.16 -14.03
C MET A 2 69.73 -13.76 -13.87
N LYS A 3 69.36 -14.87 -14.53
CA LYS A 3 69.70 -16.29 -14.29
C LYS A 3 69.54 -16.77 -12.84
N ASP A 4 68.57 -17.67 -12.64
CA ASP A 4 68.65 -18.99 -11.97
C ASP A 4 67.28 -19.30 -11.33
N GLY A 5 66.71 -20.49 -11.38
CA GLY A 5 67.14 -21.77 -11.91
C GLY A 5 66.30 -22.87 -11.26
N ARG A 6 65.74 -23.75 -12.11
CA ARG A 6 65.63 -25.22 -11.99
C ARG A 6 65.03 -25.85 -10.73
N ASP A 7 63.94 -26.62 -10.93
CA ASP A 7 63.88 -28.11 -10.88
C ASP A 7 63.77 -28.62 -9.44
N GLY A 8 62.97 -29.63 -9.09
CA GLY A 8 62.27 -30.61 -9.89
C GLY A 8 61.58 -31.62 -8.97
N ASP A 9 60.86 -32.52 -9.64
CA ASP A 9 60.06 -33.64 -9.14
C ASP A 9 60.64 -34.48 -7.99
N ARG A 10 59.77 -35.01 -7.12
CA ARG A 10 59.47 -36.46 -7.00
C ARG A 10 58.46 -36.77 -5.86
N ALA A 11 57.44 -37.54 -6.21
CA ALA A 11 56.51 -38.27 -5.35
C ALA A 11 57.14 -39.61 -4.86
N PRO A 12 56.41 -40.56 -4.22
CA PRO A 12 55.45 -40.55 -3.09
C PRO A 12 55.94 -41.49 -1.95
N LEU A 13 55.21 -41.62 -0.82
CA LEU A 13 54.97 -42.91 -0.10
C LEU A 13 54.06 -42.76 1.15
N HIS A 14 53.30 -43.83 1.39
CA HIS A 14 52.11 -44.00 2.24
C HIS A 14 52.27 -43.85 3.77
N GLY A 15 51.18 -43.42 4.43
CA GLY A 15 50.90 -43.67 5.85
C GLY A 15 49.42 -43.44 6.19
N ARG A 16 48.72 -44.52 6.55
CA ARG A 16 47.28 -44.61 6.89
C ARG A 16 46.86 -43.67 8.03
N GLY A 17 45.70 -43.04 7.89
CA GLY A 17 44.89 -42.41 8.94
C GLY A 17 43.45 -42.32 8.44
N GLY A 18 42.47 -42.54 9.32
CA GLY A 18 41.12 -42.96 8.97
C GLY A 18 40.21 -41.88 8.36
N GLU A 19 39.04 -42.37 7.95
CA GLU A 19 37.80 -41.66 7.61
C GLU A 19 37.58 -41.19 6.16
N ALA A 20 37.02 -42.15 5.40
CA ALA A 20 35.85 -42.05 4.52
C ALA A 20 35.65 -40.78 3.66
N ALA A 21 35.77 -41.03 2.35
CA ALA A 21 35.36 -40.25 1.20
C ALA A 21 34.06 -39.42 1.33
N VAL A 22 34.12 -38.17 0.85
CA VAL A 22 32.95 -37.47 0.30
C VAL A 22 33.23 -37.18 -1.18
N ARG A 23 32.65 -38.02 -2.05
CA ARG A 23 32.42 -37.71 -3.47
C ARG A 23 30.91 -37.87 -3.73
N SER A 24 30.37 -36.89 -4.45
CA SER A 24 29.03 -36.86 -5.07
C SER A 24 27.83 -36.71 -4.14
N GLY A 25 27.08 -35.61 -4.31
CA GLY A 25 25.80 -35.43 -3.63
C GLY A 25 25.00 -34.22 -4.09
N ARG A 26 24.59 -34.19 -5.36
CA ARG A 26 23.45 -33.41 -5.86
C ARG A 26 22.20 -33.84 -5.07
N LYS A 27 22.00 -33.31 -3.86
CA LYS A 27 20.83 -33.46 -2.95
C LYS A 27 21.19 -32.77 -1.61
N GLY A 28 20.96 -31.46 -1.52
CA GLY A 28 21.28 -30.69 -0.29
C GLY A 28 20.50 -29.39 -0.11
N VAL A 29 19.46 -29.14 -0.92
CA VAL A 29 18.57 -27.96 -0.79
C VAL A 29 17.10 -28.40 -0.87
N LYS A 30 16.79 -29.60 -0.37
CA LYS A 30 15.43 -30.17 -0.39
C LYS A 30 14.93 -30.66 0.97
N TRP A 31 15.59 -30.32 2.08
CA TRP A 31 15.33 -31.03 3.35
C TRP A 31 15.07 -30.17 4.61
N CYS A 32 14.56 -28.94 4.46
CA CYS A 32 14.00 -28.20 5.61
C CYS A 32 12.57 -27.66 5.43
N PHE A 33 11.90 -27.91 4.31
CA PHE A 33 10.49 -27.52 4.14
C PHE A 33 9.52 -28.67 3.78
N ILE A 34 10.02 -29.91 3.64
CA ILE A 34 9.16 -31.06 3.28
C ILE A 34 8.65 -31.83 4.52
N THR A 35 9.24 -31.66 5.71
CA THR A 35 8.75 -32.34 6.92
C THR A 35 7.62 -31.60 7.66
N ALA A 36 7.38 -30.31 7.39
CA ALA A 36 6.21 -29.58 7.90
C ALA A 36 4.96 -29.78 7.02
N CYS A 37 5.12 -29.98 5.71
CA CYS A 37 3.98 -30.23 4.81
C CYS A 37 3.52 -31.70 4.78
N VAL A 38 4.37 -32.67 5.13
CA VAL A 38 3.98 -34.10 5.10
C VAL A 38 3.22 -34.53 6.36
N LEU A 39 3.41 -33.88 7.51
CA LEU A 39 2.58 -34.13 8.71
C LEU A 39 1.21 -33.44 8.63
N ALA A 40 1.12 -32.25 8.01
CA ALA A 40 -0.16 -31.61 7.72
C ALA A 40 -1.01 -32.41 6.70
N LEU A 41 -0.38 -33.02 5.69
CA LEU A 41 -1.10 -33.84 4.70
C LEU A 41 -1.53 -35.22 5.22
N VAL A 42 -0.80 -35.83 6.16
CA VAL A 42 -1.19 -37.12 6.75
C VAL A 42 -2.34 -36.95 7.76
N VAL A 43 -2.41 -35.82 8.48
CA VAL A 43 -3.56 -35.49 9.34
C VAL A 43 -4.79 -35.13 8.49
N LEU A 44 -4.63 -34.43 7.37
CA LEU A 44 -5.72 -34.15 6.43
C LEU A 44 -6.28 -35.41 5.74
N PHE A 45 -5.44 -36.44 5.49
CA PHE A 45 -5.91 -37.69 4.88
C PHE A 45 -6.64 -38.61 5.89
N ILE A 46 -6.23 -38.62 7.17
CA ILE A 46 -6.91 -39.42 8.21
C ILE A 46 -8.26 -38.79 8.60
N VAL A 47 -8.38 -37.45 8.59
CA VAL A 47 -9.67 -36.76 8.80
C VAL A 47 -10.59 -36.92 7.56
N ALA A 48 -10.05 -36.90 6.34
CA ALA A 48 -10.83 -37.17 5.12
C ALA A 48 -11.36 -38.61 5.04
N VAL A 49 -10.64 -39.60 5.57
CA VAL A 49 -11.10 -41.00 5.62
C VAL A 49 -12.12 -41.23 6.76
N ALA A 50 -12.05 -40.49 7.86
CA ALA A 50 -13.08 -40.55 8.91
C ALA A 50 -14.41 -39.86 8.52
N VAL A 51 -14.35 -38.82 7.68
CA VAL A 51 -15.55 -38.15 7.11
C VAL A 51 -16.08 -38.89 5.86
N GLY A 52 -15.27 -39.75 5.24
CA GLY A 52 -15.62 -40.49 4.01
C GLY A 52 -16.43 -41.78 4.17
N VAL A 53 -16.66 -42.29 5.38
CA VAL A 53 -17.30 -43.61 5.58
C VAL A 53 -18.80 -43.57 5.94
N THR A 54 -19.45 -42.40 6.04
CA THR A 54 -20.92 -42.32 6.25
C THR A 54 -21.74 -41.91 5.03
N ARG A 55 -21.17 -41.96 3.82
CA ARG A 55 -21.96 -41.77 2.58
C ARG A 55 -21.81 -42.93 1.61
N HIS A 56 -22.50 -44.02 1.92
CA HIS A 56 -23.02 -44.89 0.87
C HIS A 56 -24.37 -45.50 1.30
N ASN A 57 -25.48 -44.81 0.98
CA ASN A 57 -26.69 -45.48 0.53
C ASN A 57 -27.73 -44.52 -0.06
N GLY A 58 -28.21 -44.85 -1.26
CA GLY A 58 -29.59 -44.64 -1.67
C GLY A 58 -29.96 -43.31 -2.34
N LYS A 59 -30.04 -43.32 -3.67
CA LYS A 59 -30.82 -42.39 -4.49
C LYS A 59 -32.24 -42.20 -3.93
N LYS A 60 -32.76 -40.96 -3.97
CA LYS A 60 -34.06 -40.60 -4.55
C LYS A 60 -34.20 -39.08 -4.66
N GLY A 61 -34.64 -38.61 -5.82
CA GLY A 61 -34.95 -37.21 -6.05
C GLY A 61 -36.07 -36.73 -5.14
N GLY A 62 -35.91 -35.51 -4.60
CA GLY A 62 -36.88 -34.83 -3.77
C GLY A 62 -36.44 -33.39 -3.54
N ASN A 63 -37.38 -32.46 -3.69
CA ASN A 63 -37.27 -31.00 -3.53
C ASN A 63 -36.22 -30.55 -2.51
N SER A 64 -35.31 -29.66 -2.94
CA SER A 64 -34.50 -28.85 -2.03
C SER A 64 -35.41 -27.94 -1.21
N GLN A 65 -35.70 -28.36 0.03
CA GLN A 65 -36.07 -27.44 1.09
C GLN A 65 -34.78 -26.75 1.56
N ASN A 66 -34.83 -25.42 1.70
CA ASN A 66 -33.75 -24.60 2.26
C ASN A 66 -33.39 -25.11 3.66
N ALA A 67 -32.27 -25.83 3.79
CA ALA A 67 -31.72 -26.15 5.11
C ALA A 67 -31.31 -24.82 5.77
N ALA A 68 -31.82 -24.55 6.96
CA ALA A 68 -31.49 -23.34 7.70
C ALA A 68 -30.00 -23.37 8.08
N LEU A 69 -29.24 -22.36 7.64
CA LEU A 69 -27.82 -22.20 7.94
C LEU A 69 -27.62 -22.10 9.46
N THR A 70 -26.65 -22.81 10.03
CA THR A 70 -26.33 -22.67 11.46
C THR A 70 -25.39 -21.48 11.71
N VAL A 71 -25.28 -21.03 12.97
CA VAL A 71 -24.31 -20.00 13.36
C VAL A 71 -22.88 -20.47 13.04
N GLY A 72 -22.54 -21.74 13.32
CA GLY A 72 -21.23 -22.31 13.00
C GLY A 72 -20.92 -22.32 11.50
N ASP A 73 -21.89 -22.73 10.67
CA ASP A 73 -21.71 -22.74 9.22
C ASP A 73 -21.53 -21.31 8.67
N ALA A 74 -22.28 -20.34 9.19
CA ALA A 74 -22.14 -18.94 8.78
C ALA A 74 -20.81 -18.33 9.19
N VAL A 75 -20.30 -18.63 10.40
CA VAL A 75 -18.99 -18.17 10.85
C VAL A 75 -17.88 -18.74 9.96
N ASN A 76 -17.90 -20.04 9.67
CA ASN A 76 -16.90 -20.68 8.80
C ASN A 76 -16.94 -20.11 7.38
N ASN A 77 -18.14 -19.92 6.82
CA ASN A 77 -18.29 -19.32 5.48
C ASN A 77 -17.77 -17.88 5.45
N THR A 78 -17.99 -17.10 6.50
CA THR A 78 -17.58 -15.69 6.54
C THR A 78 -16.07 -15.54 6.77
N CYS A 79 -15.45 -16.45 7.52
CA CYS A 79 -14.00 -16.48 7.75
C CYS A 79 -13.21 -17.19 6.63
N THR A 80 -13.88 -17.65 5.57
CA THR A 80 -13.19 -18.28 4.43
C THR A 80 -12.27 -17.27 3.74
N GLY A 81 -10.99 -17.62 3.58
CA GLY A 81 -9.97 -16.74 3.00
C GLY A 81 -9.41 -15.68 3.95
N ALA A 82 -9.68 -15.79 5.25
CA ALA A 82 -9.05 -14.96 6.27
C ALA A 82 -7.58 -15.35 6.46
N ASP A 83 -6.70 -14.37 6.69
CA ASP A 83 -5.26 -14.60 6.88
C ASP A 83 -4.98 -15.49 8.10
N ASP A 84 -5.84 -15.41 9.13
CA ASP A 84 -5.89 -16.35 10.25
C ASP A 84 -7.35 -16.79 10.48
N ALA A 85 -7.74 -17.89 9.82
CA ALA A 85 -9.10 -18.41 9.87
C ALA A 85 -9.51 -18.86 11.28
N ASP A 86 -8.60 -19.44 12.06
CA ASP A 86 -8.89 -19.91 13.41
C ASP A 86 -9.12 -18.73 14.35
N LEU A 87 -8.27 -17.70 14.31
CA LEU A 87 -8.47 -16.47 15.07
C LEU A 87 -9.77 -15.75 14.65
N CYS A 88 -10.10 -15.75 13.36
CA CYS A 88 -11.36 -15.20 12.85
C CYS A 88 -12.58 -15.92 13.48
N VAL A 89 -12.59 -17.26 13.40
CA VAL A 89 -13.66 -18.11 13.95
C VAL A 89 -13.77 -17.93 15.47
N GLN A 90 -12.64 -17.99 16.18
CA GLN A 90 -12.59 -17.80 17.63
C GLN A 90 -13.14 -16.43 18.04
N THR A 91 -12.76 -15.36 17.32
CA THR A 91 -13.24 -14.00 17.62
C THR A 91 -14.74 -13.86 17.42
N LEU A 92 -15.28 -14.39 16.31
CA LEU A 92 -16.71 -14.34 16.06
C LEU A 92 -17.49 -15.18 17.08
N LEU A 93 -17.01 -16.37 17.45
CA LEU A 93 -17.67 -17.25 18.43
C LEU A 93 -17.55 -16.77 19.89
N ALA A 94 -16.44 -16.11 20.27
CA ALA A 94 -16.27 -15.57 21.62
C ALA A 94 -17.35 -14.54 21.97
N SER A 95 -17.79 -13.76 20.98
CA SER A 95 -18.90 -12.81 21.11
C SER A 95 -20.29 -13.46 21.09
N VAL A 96 -20.42 -14.69 20.57
CA VAL A 96 -21.68 -15.46 20.57
C VAL A 96 -21.97 -16.01 21.96
N ASN A 97 -20.95 -16.43 22.70
CA ASN A 97 -21.10 -16.90 24.08
C ASN A 97 -21.57 -15.82 25.08
N GLN A 98 -21.57 -14.54 24.69
CA GLN A 98 -22.09 -13.43 25.50
C GLN A 98 -23.56 -13.05 25.18
N SER A 99 -24.21 -13.72 24.22
CA SER A 99 -25.62 -13.49 23.86
C SER A 99 -26.28 -14.76 23.32
N ASP A 100 -27.22 -15.37 24.08
CA ASP A 100 -28.28 -16.38 23.81
C ASP A 100 -28.29 -17.29 22.54
N LEU A 101 -27.22 -17.41 21.76
CA LEU A 101 -27.19 -18.14 20.49
C LEU A 101 -26.22 -19.33 20.60
N SER A 102 -26.72 -20.55 20.44
CA SER A 102 -25.85 -21.74 20.38
C SER A 102 -25.29 -21.92 18.97
N VAL A 103 -24.08 -22.48 18.83
CA VAL A 103 -23.40 -22.73 17.52
C VAL A 103 -24.28 -23.54 16.56
N ASN A 104 -25.15 -24.39 17.09
CA ASN A 104 -26.09 -25.23 16.35
C ASN A 104 -27.45 -24.57 16.08
N SER A 105 -27.66 -23.33 16.53
CA SER A 105 -28.88 -22.58 16.28
C SER A 105 -28.93 -22.12 14.83
N THR A 106 -30.13 -22.07 14.26
CA THR A 106 -30.36 -21.46 12.94
C THR A 106 -30.05 -19.97 13.02
N VAL A 107 -29.22 -19.47 12.12
CA VAL A 107 -28.77 -18.07 12.12
C VAL A 107 -29.65 -17.21 11.22
N ASP A 108 -29.99 -16.00 11.67
CA ASP A 108 -30.70 -15.02 10.85
C ASP A 108 -29.73 -14.07 10.13
N LEU A 109 -30.24 -13.40 9.07
CA LEU A 109 -29.43 -12.47 8.28
C LEU A 109 -28.95 -11.26 9.08
N LYS A 110 -29.66 -10.88 10.16
CA LYS A 110 -29.23 -9.79 11.05
C LYS A 110 -28.00 -10.18 11.87
N THR A 111 -27.92 -11.42 12.31
CA THR A 111 -26.76 -11.96 13.03
C THR A 111 -25.54 -12.01 12.12
N ILE A 112 -25.68 -12.47 10.88
CA ILE A 112 -24.58 -12.47 9.89
C ILE A 112 -24.12 -11.03 9.59
N ALA A 113 -25.05 -10.09 9.42
CA ALA A 113 -24.73 -8.68 9.20
C ALA A 113 -23.99 -8.02 10.39
N SER A 114 -24.04 -8.62 11.59
CA SER A 114 -23.33 -8.14 12.78
C SER A 114 -21.88 -8.65 12.90
N PHE A 115 -21.48 -9.66 12.12
CA PHE A 115 -20.13 -10.25 12.20
C PHE A 115 -19.01 -9.25 11.94
N PRO A 116 -19.10 -8.33 10.95
CA PRO A 116 -18.10 -7.29 10.76
C PRO A 116 -17.90 -6.43 12.02
N LEU A 117 -18.99 -5.97 12.64
CA LEU A 117 -18.96 -5.13 13.84
C LEU A 117 -18.34 -5.84 15.05
N ARG A 118 -18.60 -7.15 15.21
CA ARG A 118 -17.98 -7.97 16.28
C ARG A 118 -16.46 -8.00 16.15
N LEU A 119 -15.96 -8.19 14.93
CA LEU A 119 -14.53 -8.26 14.66
C LEU A 119 -13.84 -6.89 14.78
N LEU A 120 -14.52 -5.81 14.38
CA LEU A 120 -14.05 -4.43 14.58
C LEU A 120 -13.99 -4.06 16.08
N ASN A 121 -14.93 -4.53 16.90
CA ASN A 121 -14.88 -4.32 18.35
C ASN A 121 -13.70 -5.06 19.01
N ALA A 122 -13.40 -6.29 18.57
CA ALA A 122 -12.21 -7.01 19.01
C ALA A 122 -10.92 -6.26 18.60
N THR A 123 -10.89 -5.75 17.36
CA THR A 123 -9.80 -4.93 16.83
C THR A 123 -9.56 -3.68 17.70
N ARG A 124 -10.63 -2.99 18.12
CA ARG A 124 -10.55 -1.81 19.02
C ARG A 124 -9.89 -2.14 20.35
N SER A 125 -10.22 -3.29 20.95
CA SER A 125 -9.59 -3.72 22.20
C SER A 125 -8.09 -3.93 22.04
N GLN A 126 -7.65 -4.61 20.97
CA GLN A 126 -6.23 -4.84 20.70
C GLN A 126 -5.48 -3.54 20.40
N MET A 127 -6.11 -2.65 19.62
CA MET A 127 -5.53 -1.35 19.30
C MET A 127 -5.25 -0.50 20.54
N THR A 128 -6.15 -0.55 21.53
CA THR A 128 -5.97 0.19 22.80
C THR A 128 -4.74 -0.32 23.57
N VAL A 129 -4.49 -1.63 23.56
CA VAL A 129 -3.31 -2.24 24.18
C VAL A 129 -2.03 -1.82 23.47
N VAL A 130 -2.02 -1.86 22.13
CA VAL A 130 -0.88 -1.43 21.31
C VAL A 130 -0.57 0.05 21.54
N GLN A 131 -1.60 0.90 21.58
CA GLN A 131 -1.47 2.34 21.86
C GLN A 131 -0.82 2.60 23.23
N GLN A 132 -1.29 1.94 24.28
CA GLN A 132 -0.71 2.06 25.62
C GLN A 132 0.76 1.62 25.66
N GLY A 133 1.08 0.52 24.99
CA GLY A 133 2.46 0.05 24.87
C GLY A 133 3.37 1.06 24.18
N ILE A 134 2.84 1.80 23.19
CA ILE A 134 3.60 2.79 22.44
C ILE A 134 3.71 4.13 23.17
N ASP A 135 2.72 4.51 23.97
CA ASP A 135 2.84 5.64 24.89
C ASP A 135 3.94 5.40 25.93
N ASP A 136 3.99 4.20 26.53
CA ASP A 136 5.08 3.79 27.42
C ASP A 136 6.43 3.78 26.68
N LEU A 137 6.45 3.31 25.44
CA LEU A 137 7.64 3.33 24.59
C LEU A 137 8.16 4.75 24.36
N VAL A 138 7.30 5.71 24.03
CA VAL A 138 7.67 7.13 23.83
C VAL A 138 8.25 7.74 25.11
N LEU A 139 7.72 7.39 26.29
CA LEU A 139 8.26 7.86 27.55
C LEU A 139 9.68 7.32 27.79
N ARG A 140 9.93 6.05 27.48
CA ARG A 140 11.25 5.41 27.58
C ARG A 140 12.23 5.87 26.50
N ALA A 141 11.72 6.32 25.36
CA ALA A 141 12.52 6.80 24.23
C ALA A 141 13.22 8.13 24.50
N ARG A 142 12.88 8.84 25.58
CA ARG A 142 13.40 10.19 25.82
C ARG A 142 14.93 10.19 25.88
N ASN A 143 15.54 11.05 25.07
CA ASN A 143 16.98 11.18 24.89
C ASN A 143 17.67 9.92 24.33
N THR A 144 16.93 9.05 23.63
CA THR A 144 17.52 7.93 22.89
C THR A 144 17.61 8.23 21.40
N SER A 145 18.41 7.45 20.67
CA SER A 145 18.52 7.50 19.20
C SER A 145 17.19 7.22 18.48
N TRP A 146 16.23 6.59 19.15
CA TRP A 146 14.95 6.15 18.59
C TRP A 146 13.75 6.97 19.10
N GLU A 147 13.97 8.12 19.76
CA GLU A 147 12.89 9.00 20.25
C GLU A 147 11.96 9.48 19.14
N ALA A 148 12.54 10.04 18.07
CA ALA A 148 11.80 10.51 16.90
C ALA A 148 10.96 9.37 16.31
N ALA A 149 11.54 8.18 16.29
CA ALA A 149 10.91 6.99 15.77
C ALA A 149 9.66 6.55 16.56
N ALA A 150 9.78 6.52 17.89
CA ALA A 150 8.66 6.23 18.77
C ALA A 150 7.56 7.29 18.66
N ARG A 151 7.93 8.58 18.62
CA ARG A 151 6.97 9.69 18.50
C ARG A 151 6.20 9.66 17.19
N ALA A 152 6.88 9.41 16.07
CA ALA A 152 6.24 9.33 14.76
C ALA A 152 5.31 8.12 14.62
N CYS A 153 5.69 6.95 15.17
CA CYS A 153 4.75 5.83 15.26
C CYS A 153 3.54 6.19 16.15
N ASN A 154 3.79 6.80 17.31
CA ASN A 154 2.72 7.15 18.24
C ASN A 154 1.70 8.10 17.58
N ALA A 155 2.17 9.10 16.84
CA ALA A 155 1.31 9.99 16.07
C ALA A 155 0.44 9.23 15.04
N SER A 156 1.02 8.26 14.32
CA SER A 156 0.29 7.40 13.36
C SER A 156 -0.86 6.62 14.04
N LEU A 157 -0.63 6.11 15.25
CA LEU A 157 -1.63 5.31 15.97
C LEU A 157 -2.68 6.15 16.70
N TYR A 158 -2.34 7.33 17.21
CA TYR A 158 -3.34 8.26 17.76
C TYR A 158 -4.41 8.62 16.72
N ASP A 159 -4.01 8.75 15.45
CA ASP A 159 -4.92 9.02 14.35
C ASP A 159 -5.74 7.80 13.89
N SER A 160 -5.32 6.61 14.29
CA SER A 160 -5.92 5.35 13.88
C SER A 160 -7.19 5.00 14.68
N LEU A 161 -7.38 5.53 15.90
CA LEU A 161 -8.57 5.27 16.73
C LEU A 161 -9.84 5.94 16.16
N PRO A 162 -9.82 7.25 15.84
CA PRO A 162 -10.93 7.90 15.14
C PRO A 162 -11.21 7.28 13.77
N LEU A 163 -10.16 6.81 13.06
CA LEU A 163 -10.34 6.07 11.81
C LEU A 163 -11.13 4.78 12.05
N LEU A 164 -10.76 3.98 13.05
CA LEU A 164 -11.48 2.75 13.40
C LEU A 164 -12.95 3.00 13.80
N GLU A 165 -13.25 4.09 14.51
CA GLU A 165 -14.63 4.50 14.78
C GLU A 165 -15.41 4.81 13.50
N GLY A 166 -14.77 5.47 12.54
CA GLY A 166 -15.33 5.67 11.22
C GLY A 166 -15.57 4.36 10.46
N ILE A 167 -14.67 3.37 10.55
CA ILE A 167 -14.85 2.04 9.94
C ILE A 167 -16.10 1.37 10.51
N VAL A 168 -16.26 1.44 11.83
CA VAL A 168 -17.41 0.89 12.55
C VAL A 168 -18.71 1.56 12.08
N ASN A 169 -18.72 2.89 11.94
CA ASN A 169 -19.88 3.61 11.46
C ASN A 169 -20.24 3.25 10.02
N ALA A 170 -19.27 3.25 9.09
CA ALA A 170 -19.49 2.86 7.70
C ALA A 170 -20.03 1.42 7.60
N THR A 171 -19.49 0.51 8.43
CA THR A 171 -19.95 -0.88 8.52
C THR A 171 -21.38 -0.99 9.03
N ASP A 172 -21.78 -0.21 10.03
CA ASP A 172 -23.14 -0.16 10.58
C ASP A 172 -24.15 0.39 9.55
N GLU A 173 -23.71 1.38 8.76
CA GLU A 173 -24.45 1.97 7.64
C GLU A 173 -24.45 1.09 6.37
N LYS A 174 -23.70 -0.02 6.38
CA LYS A 174 -23.50 -0.96 5.26
C LYS A 174 -22.79 -0.34 4.06
N ASP A 175 -22.04 0.73 4.26
CA ASP A 175 -21.07 1.24 3.31
C ASP A 175 -19.78 0.42 3.42
N TYR A 176 -19.82 -0.77 2.82
CA TYR A 176 -18.72 -1.73 2.90
C TYR A 176 -17.53 -1.31 2.02
N ASP A 177 -17.71 -0.47 1.02
CA ASP A 177 -16.60 0.02 0.19
C ASP A 177 -15.75 1.02 0.97
N ALA A 178 -16.39 1.99 1.62
CA ALA A 178 -15.72 2.87 2.58
C ALA A 178 -15.06 2.05 3.70
N ALA A 179 -15.79 1.11 4.34
CA ALA A 179 -15.22 0.31 5.41
C ALA A 179 -13.95 -0.48 4.99
N LYS A 180 -13.92 -1.04 3.77
CA LYS A 180 -12.73 -1.73 3.24
C LYS A 180 -11.57 -0.77 2.97
N GLU A 181 -11.82 0.39 2.39
CA GLU A 181 -10.81 1.44 2.15
C GLU A 181 -10.19 1.91 3.47
N GLY A 182 -11.06 2.18 4.44
CA GLY A 182 -10.70 2.54 5.79
C GLY A 182 -9.82 1.53 6.51
N LEU A 183 -10.19 0.24 6.40
CA LEU A 183 -9.39 -0.88 6.92
C LEU A 183 -8.03 -0.97 6.23
N ALA A 184 -7.95 -0.78 4.92
CA ALA A 184 -6.68 -0.79 4.19
C ALA A 184 -5.79 0.39 4.62
N ALA A 185 -6.35 1.59 4.76
CA ALA A 185 -5.61 2.77 5.25
C ALA A 185 -5.09 2.55 6.68
N LEU A 186 -5.92 2.00 7.57
CA LEU A 186 -5.53 1.65 8.93
C LEU A 186 -4.40 0.61 8.96
N ARG A 187 -4.45 -0.41 8.09
CA ARG A 187 -3.36 -1.39 7.93
C ARG A 187 -2.06 -0.74 7.47
N THR A 188 -2.12 0.19 6.52
CA THR A 188 -0.93 0.91 6.04
C THR A 188 -0.28 1.75 7.13
N GLU A 189 -1.07 2.55 7.87
CA GLU A 189 -0.55 3.41 8.95
C GLU A 189 0.11 2.61 10.08
N THR A 190 -0.44 1.44 10.37
CA THR A 190 0.03 0.56 11.45
C THR A 190 1.26 -0.23 11.03
N ALA A 191 1.33 -0.64 9.76
CA ALA A 191 2.54 -1.20 9.16
C ALA A 191 3.70 -0.20 9.12
N ASP A 192 3.45 1.06 8.74
CA ASP A 192 4.45 2.14 8.73
C ASP A 192 5.00 2.41 10.13
N CYS A 193 4.12 2.49 11.14
CA CYS A 193 4.56 2.60 12.54
C CYS A 193 5.49 1.44 12.91
N ALA A 194 5.06 0.20 12.61
CA ALA A 194 5.77 -1.01 12.98
C ALA A 194 7.16 -1.07 12.32
N GLU A 195 7.22 -0.93 10.99
CA GLU A 195 8.47 -0.97 10.21
C GLU A 195 9.46 0.08 10.72
N ALA A 196 8.98 1.29 10.94
CA ALA A 196 9.84 2.39 11.35
C ALA A 196 10.32 2.26 12.82
N LEU A 197 9.54 1.59 13.70
CA LEU A 197 9.98 1.23 15.04
C LEU A 197 11.01 0.08 15.02
N PHE A 198 10.76 -0.96 14.22
CA PHE A 198 11.66 -2.11 14.10
C PHE A 198 13.02 -1.71 13.55
N GLU A 199 13.04 -0.83 12.54
CA GLU A 199 14.28 -0.28 11.97
C GLU A 199 15.06 0.55 13.00
N ALA A 200 14.37 1.46 13.71
CA ALA A 200 15.02 2.33 14.70
C ALA A 200 15.57 1.58 15.91
N LEU A 201 14.91 0.49 16.32
CA LEU A 201 15.34 -0.34 17.46
C LEU A 201 16.38 -1.41 17.06
N ASN A 202 16.71 -1.52 15.76
CA ASN A 202 17.61 -2.53 15.20
C ASN A 202 17.29 -3.95 15.70
N LEU A 203 16.00 -4.29 15.73
CA LEU A 203 15.51 -5.53 16.32
C LEU A 203 15.80 -6.71 15.40
N THR A 204 16.70 -7.61 15.83
CA THR A 204 16.92 -8.89 15.15
C THR A 204 15.94 -9.94 15.68
N PHE A 205 15.07 -10.43 14.80
CA PHE A 205 14.18 -11.55 15.10
C PHE A 205 14.96 -12.87 15.08
N ASN A 206 15.03 -13.54 16.24
CA ASN A 206 15.48 -14.92 16.33
C ASN A 206 14.26 -15.82 16.62
N ALA A 207 13.81 -16.54 15.59
CA ALA A 207 12.82 -17.60 15.77
C ALA A 207 13.44 -18.73 16.61
N THR A 208 13.05 -18.85 17.88
CA THR A 208 13.27 -20.08 18.63
C THR A 208 12.12 -21.04 18.34
N SER A 209 12.44 -22.20 17.80
CA SER A 209 11.49 -23.17 17.28
C SER A 209 10.52 -23.71 18.35
N SER A 210 9.22 -23.49 18.16
CA SER A 210 8.18 -24.51 18.33
C SER A 210 6.94 -24.13 17.51
N ALA A 211 6.19 -25.13 17.05
CA ALA A 211 5.11 -24.96 16.07
C ALA A 211 3.85 -24.24 16.61
N ASP A 212 3.78 -23.99 17.93
CA ASP A 212 2.55 -23.52 18.58
C ASP A 212 2.73 -22.24 19.43
N SER A 213 3.94 -21.65 19.47
CA SER A 213 4.16 -20.37 20.15
C SER A 213 5.30 -19.58 19.51
N VAL A 214 5.01 -18.37 19.05
CA VAL A 214 6.03 -17.40 18.59
C VAL A 214 6.72 -16.82 19.82
N ASP A 215 7.69 -17.56 20.35
CA ASP A 215 8.60 -17.04 21.37
C ASP A 215 9.66 -16.21 20.63
N ALA A 216 9.39 -14.91 20.49
CA ALA A 216 10.27 -13.98 19.82
C ALA A 216 11.24 -13.38 20.85
N SER A 217 12.53 -13.73 20.75
CA SER A 217 13.57 -13.05 21.52
C SER A 217 14.10 -11.84 20.74
N PHE A 218 14.00 -10.67 21.37
CA PHE A 218 14.45 -9.40 20.80
C PHE A 218 15.66 -8.91 21.57
N THR A 219 16.80 -8.79 20.89
CA THR A 219 18.01 -8.15 21.41
C THR A 219 18.16 -6.78 20.77
N THR A 220 18.28 -5.73 21.59
CA THR A 220 18.64 -4.39 21.10
C THR A 220 20.14 -4.18 21.21
N ALA A 221 20.72 -3.43 20.27
CA ALA A 221 22.14 -3.09 20.29
C ALA A 221 22.55 -2.31 21.56
N ASP A 222 21.61 -1.59 22.19
CA ASP A 222 21.89 -0.69 23.31
C ASP A 222 21.50 -1.27 24.69
N GLY A 223 20.89 -2.47 24.76
CA GLY A 223 20.48 -3.10 26.02
C GLY A 223 19.40 -2.37 26.82
N LEU A 224 18.88 -1.24 26.30
CA LEU A 224 17.88 -0.37 26.95
C LEU A 224 16.42 -0.83 26.75
N PHE A 225 16.19 -1.84 25.92
CA PHE A 225 14.88 -2.38 25.61
C PHE A 225 14.79 -3.84 26.09
N SER A 226 13.89 -4.11 27.03
CA SER A 226 13.66 -5.47 27.53
C SER A 226 13.10 -6.36 26.41
N GLY A 227 13.69 -7.54 26.22
CA GLY A 227 13.19 -8.52 25.24
C GLY A 227 11.71 -8.89 25.44
N THR A 228 11.20 -8.80 26.67
CA THR A 228 9.79 -9.03 27.00
C THR A 228 8.85 -7.94 26.47
N LEU A 229 9.27 -6.67 26.51
CA LEU A 229 8.49 -5.55 25.97
C LEU A 229 8.46 -5.62 24.45
N GLY A 230 9.60 -5.96 23.82
CA GLY A 230 9.69 -6.22 22.39
C GLY A 230 8.79 -7.35 21.93
N ALA A 231 8.82 -8.48 22.65
CA ALA A 231 7.95 -9.63 22.37
C ALA A 231 6.47 -9.27 22.50
N THR A 232 6.11 -8.53 23.56
CA THR A 232 4.73 -8.11 23.81
C THR A 232 4.23 -7.16 22.72
N LEU A 233 5.03 -6.15 22.35
CA LEU A 233 4.70 -5.20 21.28
C LEU A 233 4.61 -5.90 19.93
N TYR A 234 5.56 -6.78 19.61
CA TYR A 234 5.53 -7.58 18.38
C TYR A 234 4.29 -8.46 18.31
N ASN A 235 4.02 -9.27 19.34
CA ASN A 235 2.87 -10.17 19.38
C ASN A 235 1.55 -9.39 19.31
N SER A 236 1.45 -8.24 19.99
CA SER A 236 0.26 -7.38 19.93
C SER A 236 0.08 -6.74 18.56
N THR A 237 1.17 -6.31 17.91
CA THR A 237 1.14 -5.72 16.56
C THR A 237 0.78 -6.76 15.50
N VAL A 238 1.30 -7.98 15.63
CA VAL A 238 0.98 -9.12 14.76
C VAL A 238 -0.48 -9.53 14.94
N ALA A 239 -0.95 -9.71 16.19
CA ALA A 239 -2.35 -10.02 16.47
C ALA A 239 -3.29 -8.95 15.92
N PHE A 240 -2.95 -7.67 16.13
CA PHE A 240 -3.70 -6.56 15.58
C PHE A 240 -3.74 -6.56 14.04
N SER A 241 -2.62 -6.88 13.37
CA SER A 241 -2.55 -7.01 11.92
C SER A 241 -3.44 -8.14 11.39
N PHE A 242 -3.49 -9.28 12.09
CA PHE A 242 -4.40 -10.38 11.75
C PHE A 242 -5.87 -9.99 11.99
N HIS A 243 -6.19 -9.32 13.09
CA HIS A 243 -7.55 -8.82 13.34
C HIS A 243 -8.03 -7.86 12.25
N LEU A 244 -7.17 -6.92 11.81
CA LEU A 244 -7.49 -6.02 10.70
C LEU A 244 -7.71 -6.77 9.38
N SER A 245 -6.91 -7.81 9.11
CA SER A 245 -7.04 -8.60 7.88
C SER A 245 -8.32 -9.41 7.88
N ASN A 246 -8.59 -10.08 9.00
CA ASN A 246 -9.81 -10.85 9.19
C ASN A 246 -11.04 -9.93 9.11
N ALA A 247 -10.99 -8.73 9.71
CA ALA A 247 -12.04 -7.72 9.61
C ALA A 247 -12.33 -7.36 8.15
N LEU A 248 -11.27 -7.13 7.37
CA LEU A 248 -11.37 -6.80 5.95
C LEU A 248 -11.99 -7.95 5.13
N THR A 249 -11.55 -9.20 5.36
CA THR A 249 -12.12 -10.37 4.70
C THR A 249 -13.58 -10.60 5.08
N VAL A 250 -13.94 -10.44 6.36
CA VAL A 250 -15.32 -10.58 6.83
C VAL A 250 -16.22 -9.50 6.24
N VAL A 251 -15.78 -8.23 6.22
CA VAL A 251 -16.51 -7.12 5.56
C VAL A 251 -16.75 -7.44 4.08
N LYS A 252 -15.71 -7.90 3.37
CA LYS A 252 -15.80 -8.32 1.97
C LYS A 252 -16.83 -9.45 1.76
N ASN A 253 -16.72 -10.53 2.54
CA ASN A 253 -17.57 -11.72 2.40
C ASN A 253 -19.04 -11.42 2.75
N VAL A 254 -19.30 -10.63 3.80
CA VAL A 254 -20.66 -10.20 4.17
C VAL A 254 -21.27 -9.27 3.12
N GLY A 255 -20.49 -8.31 2.61
CA GLY A 255 -20.94 -7.43 1.53
C GLY A 255 -21.33 -8.20 0.26
N GLN A 256 -20.60 -9.27 -0.07
CA GLN A 256 -20.90 -10.14 -1.20
C GLN A 256 -22.09 -11.09 -0.96
N GLY A 257 -22.35 -11.51 0.30
CA GLY A 257 -23.42 -12.45 0.68
C GLY A 257 -24.77 -11.82 1.02
N ALA A 258 -24.82 -10.56 1.46
CA ALA A 258 -26.06 -9.84 1.77
C ALA A 258 -26.76 -9.27 0.50
N GLY A 259 -26.09 -9.32 -0.66
CA GLY A 259 -26.51 -8.70 -1.92
C GLY A 259 -27.39 -9.56 -2.86
N ALA A 260 -27.82 -10.75 -2.47
CA ALA A 260 -28.71 -11.56 -3.31
C ALA A 260 -30.18 -11.08 -3.34
N VAL A 261 -30.54 -10.08 -2.54
CA VAL A 261 -31.88 -9.44 -2.54
C VAL A 261 -31.74 -7.92 -2.41
N GLY A 262 -31.27 -7.27 -3.48
CA GLY A 262 -31.09 -5.81 -3.50
C GLY A 262 -30.76 -5.30 -4.90
N GLY A 263 -31.80 -5.17 -5.73
CA GLY A 263 -31.84 -4.57 -7.07
C GLY A 263 -30.53 -4.10 -7.72
N ARG A 264 -30.09 -4.84 -8.75
CA ARG A 264 -29.29 -4.28 -9.86
C ARG A 264 -29.97 -3.03 -10.40
N ARG A 265 -29.49 -1.84 -10.03
CA ARG A 265 -29.74 -0.63 -10.83
C ARG A 265 -28.69 -0.57 -11.93
N ARG A 266 -29.00 -1.22 -13.06
CA ARG A 266 -28.46 -0.82 -14.36
C ARG A 266 -28.93 0.60 -14.64
N LEU A 267 -27.99 1.53 -14.79
CA LEU A 267 -28.23 2.75 -15.54
C LEU A 267 -27.12 2.94 -16.57
N TYR A 268 -27.36 2.37 -17.75
CA TYR A 268 -26.78 2.89 -18.99
C TYR A 268 -27.62 4.09 -19.43
N ARG A 269 -27.01 5.28 -19.55
CA ARG A 269 -27.29 6.17 -20.70
C ARG A 269 -26.24 7.28 -20.86
N ARG A 270 -25.61 7.27 -22.03
CA ARG A 270 -24.82 8.37 -22.62
C ARG A 270 -25.64 9.66 -22.74
N ARG A 271 -25.00 10.81 -22.54
CA ARG A 271 -25.16 11.98 -23.42
C ARG A 271 -23.87 12.77 -23.51
N LEU A 272 -23.54 13.10 -24.76
CA LEU A 272 -22.34 13.75 -25.27
C LEU A 272 -22.54 15.28 -25.28
N LEU A 273 -21.41 16.00 -25.22
CA LEU A 273 -21.16 17.41 -25.60
C LEU A 273 -21.32 18.50 -24.52
N ALA A 274 -20.21 18.77 -23.83
CA ALA A 274 -19.49 20.05 -23.91
C ALA A 274 -18.04 19.84 -23.41
N GLN A 275 -17.04 20.20 -24.22
CA GLN A 275 -15.65 20.32 -23.78
C GLN A 275 -15.58 21.38 -22.68
N ALA A 276 -15.14 20.98 -21.51
CA ALA A 276 -14.88 21.88 -20.38
C ALA A 276 -13.77 21.21 -19.58
N GLU A 277 -12.61 21.82 -19.56
CA GLU A 277 -11.50 21.37 -18.74
C GLU A 277 -11.87 21.54 -17.25
N VAL A 278 -11.05 21.05 -16.32
CA VAL A 278 -11.20 21.43 -14.90
C VAL A 278 -11.20 22.97 -14.85
N ASP A 279 -12.17 23.57 -14.15
CA ASP A 279 -12.30 25.03 -14.13
C ASP A 279 -11.07 25.64 -13.43
N ARG A 280 -10.26 26.38 -14.19
CA ARG A 280 -9.06 27.08 -13.72
C ARG A 280 -9.34 28.51 -13.28
N ASN A 281 -10.56 29.01 -13.53
CA ASN A 281 -10.97 30.40 -13.27
C ASN A 281 -11.83 30.52 -12.00
N VAL A 282 -11.74 29.54 -11.09
CA VAL A 282 -12.43 29.58 -9.80
C VAL A 282 -11.91 30.75 -8.97
N GLN A 283 -12.82 31.53 -8.39
CA GLN A 283 -12.47 32.64 -7.51
C GLN A 283 -11.72 32.12 -6.27
N PRO A 284 -10.46 32.57 -6.04
CA PRO A 284 -9.70 32.09 -4.90
C PRO A 284 -10.18 32.73 -3.59
N ASP A 285 -10.16 31.96 -2.50
CA ASP A 285 -10.30 32.48 -1.15
C ASP A 285 -9.01 33.15 -0.67
N PHE A 286 -7.87 32.60 -1.06
CA PHE A 286 -6.55 33.11 -0.71
C PHE A 286 -5.62 33.10 -1.92
N VAL A 287 -4.72 34.08 -1.99
CA VAL A 287 -3.71 34.17 -3.03
C VAL A 287 -2.32 34.23 -2.40
N VAL A 288 -1.43 33.39 -2.91
CA VAL A 288 -0.03 33.31 -2.48
C VAL A 288 0.87 33.83 -3.60
N SER A 289 1.86 34.63 -3.23
CA SER A 289 2.92 35.09 -4.14
C SER A 289 4.23 35.28 -3.41
N PRO A 290 5.35 34.74 -3.91
CA PRO A 290 6.64 34.88 -3.22
C PRO A 290 7.17 36.32 -3.33
N ASN A 291 6.64 37.12 -4.27
CA ASN A 291 7.01 38.51 -4.49
C ASN A 291 6.34 39.49 -3.49
N GLY A 292 5.38 39.02 -2.68
CA GLY A 292 4.67 39.85 -1.70
C GLY A 292 3.57 40.76 -2.26
N ASP A 293 3.15 40.55 -3.51
CA ASP A 293 2.02 41.23 -4.16
C ASP A 293 0.69 40.46 -4.01
N ALA A 294 0.57 39.67 -2.94
CA ALA A 294 -0.61 38.90 -2.58
C ALA A 294 -0.76 38.84 -1.05
N GLU A 295 -1.84 38.25 -0.57
CA GLU A 295 -2.15 38.15 0.86
C GLU A 295 -1.08 37.37 1.64
N PHE A 296 -0.56 36.29 1.05
CA PHE A 296 0.47 35.46 1.67
C PHE A 296 1.73 35.39 0.82
N LYS A 297 2.89 35.32 1.49
CA LYS A 297 4.17 35.01 0.85
C LYS A 297 4.49 33.53 0.84
N LYS A 298 4.00 32.79 1.84
CA LYS A 298 4.22 31.36 2.01
C LYS A 298 2.93 30.57 1.79
N VAL A 299 3.06 29.39 1.22
CA VAL A 299 1.93 28.49 0.99
C VAL A 299 1.39 27.95 2.31
N GLN A 300 2.26 27.59 3.26
CA GLN A 300 1.82 27.08 4.55
C GLN A 300 1.01 28.12 5.35
N GLU A 301 1.32 29.42 5.22
CA GLU A 301 0.55 30.49 5.87
C GLU A 301 -0.89 30.54 5.33
N ALA A 302 -1.06 30.42 4.01
CA ALA A 302 -2.38 30.35 3.39
C ALA A 302 -3.13 29.07 3.77
N VAL A 303 -2.43 27.94 3.91
CA VAL A 303 -3.03 26.69 4.42
C VAL A 303 -3.53 26.86 5.86
N ASN A 304 -2.76 27.52 6.72
CA ASN A 304 -3.18 27.80 8.10
C ASN A 304 -4.42 28.71 8.13
N ALA A 305 -4.46 29.76 7.30
CA ALA A 305 -5.65 30.61 7.15
C ALA A 305 -6.87 29.83 6.62
N ALA A 306 -6.65 28.84 5.75
CA ALA A 306 -7.70 27.96 5.26
C ALA A 306 -8.25 27.03 6.35
N VAL A 307 -7.44 26.56 7.30
CA VAL A 307 -7.91 25.83 8.49
C VAL A 307 -8.86 26.71 9.32
N ASP A 308 -8.50 27.97 9.54
CA ASP A 308 -9.34 28.93 10.28
C ASP A 308 -10.65 29.25 9.54
N LEU A 309 -10.62 29.29 8.21
CA LEU A 309 -11.82 29.47 7.39
C LEU A 309 -12.72 28.24 7.43
N ARG A 310 -12.13 27.04 7.34
CA ARG A 310 -12.84 25.76 7.40
C ARG A 310 -13.67 25.63 8.66
N SER A 311 -13.13 26.04 9.81
CA SER A 311 -13.83 26.04 11.10
C SER A 311 -15.12 26.90 11.09
N ARG A 312 -15.19 27.92 10.23
CA ARG A 312 -16.34 28.82 10.08
C ARG A 312 -17.26 28.47 8.91
N LYS A 313 -16.78 27.68 7.94
CA LYS A 313 -17.47 27.34 6.68
C LYS A 313 -17.29 25.84 6.35
N PRO A 314 -17.93 24.93 7.12
CA PRO A 314 -17.68 23.49 7.03
C PRO A 314 -18.05 22.85 5.68
N ASP A 315 -19.01 23.40 4.93
CA ASP A 315 -19.56 22.77 3.72
C ASP A 315 -19.01 23.36 2.41
N ARG A 316 -18.07 24.32 2.50
CA ARG A 316 -17.57 25.05 1.34
C ARG A 316 -16.22 24.52 0.87
N ARG A 317 -15.98 24.37 -0.43
CA ARG A 317 -14.63 24.15 -0.99
C ARG A 317 -13.80 25.42 -0.85
N ILE A 318 -12.59 25.32 -0.31
CA ILE A 318 -11.67 26.45 -0.12
C ILE A 318 -10.65 26.42 -1.26
N VAL A 319 -10.37 27.56 -1.87
CA VAL A 319 -9.47 27.65 -3.03
C VAL A 319 -8.27 28.56 -2.71
N ILE A 320 -7.06 28.01 -2.84
CA ILE A 320 -5.80 28.77 -2.75
C ILE A 320 -5.19 28.87 -4.14
N LYS A 321 -4.99 30.09 -4.63
CA LYS A 321 -4.24 30.35 -5.87
C LYS A 321 -2.78 30.61 -5.56
N ILE A 322 -1.88 29.88 -6.22
CA ILE A 322 -0.43 30.02 -6.10
C ILE A 322 0.11 30.69 -7.37
N LYS A 323 0.50 31.96 -7.27
CA LYS A 323 1.12 32.67 -8.39
C LYS A 323 2.46 32.04 -8.79
N ALA A 324 2.90 32.33 -10.00
CA ALA A 324 4.20 31.90 -10.50
C ALA A 324 5.35 32.29 -9.54
N GLY A 325 6.24 31.34 -9.29
CA GLY A 325 7.44 31.48 -8.49
C GLY A 325 7.86 30.15 -7.85
N VAL A 326 9.03 30.17 -7.21
CA VAL A 326 9.56 29.03 -6.46
C VAL A 326 9.37 29.28 -4.96
N TYR A 327 8.65 28.38 -4.31
CA TYR A 327 8.34 28.41 -2.89
C TYR A 327 9.18 27.35 -2.19
N ARG A 328 10.24 27.79 -1.51
CA ARG A 328 11.14 26.89 -0.80
C ARG A 328 10.69 26.67 0.64
N GLU A 329 9.73 25.78 0.82
CA GLU A 329 9.11 25.47 2.10
C GLU A 329 8.55 24.04 2.10
N LYS A 330 8.34 23.48 3.29
CA LYS A 330 7.50 22.29 3.47
C LYS A 330 6.06 22.72 3.69
N VAL A 331 5.12 21.99 3.10
CA VAL A 331 3.70 22.24 3.27
C VAL A 331 2.99 20.98 3.75
N LEU A 332 2.16 21.11 4.79
CA LEU A 332 1.26 20.08 5.28
C LEU A 332 -0.17 20.61 5.21
N VAL A 333 -1.01 19.94 4.41
CA VAL A 333 -2.47 20.10 4.43
C VAL A 333 -3.02 19.12 5.47
N PRO A 334 -3.40 19.58 6.68
CA PRO A 334 -3.80 18.70 7.75
C PRO A 334 -5.15 18.04 7.46
N LYS A 335 -5.43 16.92 8.14
CA LYS A 335 -6.71 16.18 8.05
C LYS A 335 -7.94 17.05 8.29
N ASP A 336 -7.82 18.08 9.15
CA ASP A 336 -8.91 18.99 9.50
C ASP A 336 -9.24 19.99 8.37
N LEU A 337 -8.43 20.03 7.31
CA LEU A 337 -8.65 20.87 6.13
C LEU A 337 -9.13 20.02 4.94
N TRP A 338 -10.38 19.55 5.00
CA TRP A 338 -11.01 18.89 3.85
C TRP A 338 -11.39 19.88 2.75
N GLY A 339 -11.63 19.38 1.53
CA GLY A 339 -12.20 20.15 0.42
C GLY A 339 -11.35 21.35 0.03
N LEU A 340 -10.02 21.22 0.06
CA LEU A 340 -9.08 22.24 -0.39
C LEU A 340 -8.75 22.05 -1.87
N THR A 341 -8.75 23.14 -2.62
CA THR A 341 -8.20 23.20 -3.98
C THR A 341 -7.01 24.15 -4.00
N VAL A 342 -5.90 23.70 -4.59
CA VAL A 342 -4.71 24.51 -4.83
C VAL A 342 -4.48 24.61 -6.34
N ILE A 343 -4.37 25.83 -6.86
CA ILE A 343 -4.24 26.10 -8.30
C ILE A 343 -2.98 26.92 -8.57
N GLY A 344 -2.05 26.37 -9.34
CA GLY A 344 -0.88 27.09 -9.85
C GLY A 344 -1.16 27.89 -11.12
N GLU A 345 -0.20 28.69 -11.56
CA GLU A 345 -0.25 29.41 -12.85
C GLU A 345 0.44 28.65 -13.99
N GLY A 346 0.59 27.34 -13.82
CA GLY A 346 1.26 26.42 -14.74
C GLY A 346 2.31 25.59 -14.00
N PRO A 347 2.47 24.29 -14.37
CA PRO A 347 3.36 23.39 -13.64
C PRO A 347 4.82 23.83 -13.70
N TYR A 348 5.27 24.45 -14.79
CA TYR A 348 6.62 25.01 -14.90
C TYR A 348 6.82 26.37 -14.20
N ARG A 349 5.75 26.96 -13.65
CA ARG A 349 5.76 28.33 -13.13
C ARG A 349 5.52 28.39 -11.63
N SER A 350 4.66 27.54 -11.08
CA SER A 350 4.36 27.48 -9.65
C SER A 350 4.98 26.22 -9.05
N ILE A 351 6.10 26.36 -8.33
CA ILE A 351 6.92 25.24 -7.86
C ILE A 351 7.06 25.30 -6.34
N ILE A 352 6.64 24.26 -5.62
CA ILE A 352 6.94 24.07 -4.20
C ILE A 352 8.09 23.09 -4.10
N ARG A 353 9.15 23.47 -3.37
CA ARG A 353 10.41 22.72 -3.33
C ARG A 353 11.00 22.61 -1.93
N TRP A 354 11.49 21.43 -1.58
CA TRP A 354 12.32 21.19 -0.39
C TRP A 354 13.35 20.10 -0.67
N ASN A 355 14.22 19.76 0.30
CA ASN A 355 15.33 18.81 0.09
C ASN A 355 15.62 17.88 1.27
N ASP A 356 14.59 17.52 2.04
CA ASP A 356 14.77 16.53 3.10
C ASP A 356 15.01 15.15 2.47
N TYR A 357 15.85 14.33 3.10
CA TYR A 357 16.16 12.97 2.66
C TYR A 357 16.52 12.06 3.84
N THR A 358 16.40 10.75 3.64
CA THR A 358 16.96 9.72 4.51
C THR A 358 18.38 9.37 4.05
N ASN A 359 19.22 8.82 4.93
CA ASN A 359 20.55 8.36 4.56
C ASN A 359 20.85 6.94 5.06
N PRO A 360 21.82 6.23 4.47
CA PRO A 360 22.12 4.84 4.84
C PRO A 360 22.58 4.66 6.29
N MET A 361 23.07 5.72 6.93
CA MET A 361 23.54 5.70 8.32
C MET A 361 22.43 6.04 9.32
N GLY A 362 21.22 6.39 8.86
CA GLY A 362 20.12 6.87 9.69
C GLY A 362 20.39 8.21 10.40
N THR A 363 21.45 8.95 10.04
CA THR A 363 21.89 10.13 10.81
C THR A 363 21.11 11.40 10.52
N THR A 364 20.24 11.43 9.50
CA THR A 364 19.34 12.58 9.29
C THR A 364 18.27 12.69 10.37
N GLY A 365 17.97 11.58 11.08
CA GLY A 365 16.84 11.51 12.02
C GLY A 365 15.47 11.59 11.34
N LEU A 366 15.44 11.54 10.00
CA LEU A 366 14.22 11.57 9.18
C LEU A 366 13.96 10.19 8.60
N ARG A 367 12.68 9.82 8.54
CA ARG A 367 12.16 8.65 7.82
C ARG A 367 11.57 9.10 6.49
N THR A 368 11.36 8.16 5.57
CA THR A 368 10.80 8.43 4.24
C THR A 368 9.56 9.31 4.26
N ARG A 369 8.62 9.05 5.18
CA ARG A 369 7.38 9.85 5.30
C ARG A 369 7.65 11.33 5.62
N GLU A 370 8.68 11.60 6.41
CA GLU A 370 9.02 12.93 6.91
C GLU A 370 9.81 13.73 5.87
N THR A 371 10.35 13.09 4.83
CA THR A 371 11.09 13.78 3.76
C THR A 371 10.20 14.48 2.74
N SER A 372 8.87 14.33 2.84
CA SER A 372 7.91 14.94 1.92
C SER A 372 8.03 16.46 1.88
N THR A 373 8.23 17.01 0.69
CA THR A 373 8.13 18.46 0.45
C THR A 373 6.70 18.96 0.67
N PHE A 374 5.72 18.23 0.11
CA PHE A 374 4.31 18.51 0.29
C PHE A 374 3.58 17.27 0.81
N ALA A 375 2.81 17.41 1.87
CA ALA A 375 2.01 16.35 2.46
C ALA A 375 0.52 16.72 2.48
N VAL A 376 -0.32 15.80 2.00
CA VAL A 376 -1.78 15.93 2.02
C VAL A 376 -2.37 14.87 2.94
N GLU A 377 -3.08 15.33 3.97
CA GLU A 377 -3.86 14.49 4.89
C GLU A 377 -5.35 14.86 4.87
N GLY A 378 -5.68 16.07 4.41
CA GLY A 378 -7.06 16.52 4.18
C GLY A 378 -7.72 15.84 2.97
N ARG A 379 -8.96 15.36 3.15
CA ARG A 379 -9.75 14.72 2.08
C ARG A 379 -10.27 15.70 1.03
N GLY A 380 -10.66 15.20 -0.14
CA GLY A 380 -11.22 16.01 -1.22
C GLY A 380 -10.26 17.09 -1.73
N PHE A 381 -8.95 16.82 -1.57
CA PHE A 381 -7.89 17.70 -2.03
C PHE A 381 -7.81 17.66 -3.56
N LEU A 382 -7.67 18.84 -4.18
CA LEU A 382 -7.42 18.96 -5.61
C LEU A 382 -6.23 19.89 -5.84
N ALA A 383 -5.20 19.41 -6.53
CA ALA A 383 -4.13 20.26 -7.04
C ALA A 383 -4.20 20.37 -8.56
N ILE A 384 -4.00 21.58 -9.09
CA ILE A 384 -4.04 21.87 -10.53
C ILE A 384 -2.80 22.68 -10.94
N ASP A 385 -2.16 22.26 -12.03
CA ASP A 385 -1.14 23.04 -12.76
C ASP A 385 0.00 23.60 -11.90
N MET A 386 0.62 22.75 -11.08
CA MET A 386 1.76 23.11 -10.24
C MET A 386 2.78 21.97 -10.10
N THR A 387 3.99 22.28 -9.64
CA THR A 387 5.04 21.30 -9.38
C THR A 387 5.29 21.14 -7.89
N PHE A 388 5.43 19.88 -7.47
CA PHE A 388 5.99 19.48 -6.18
C PHE A 388 7.35 18.83 -6.41
N GLU A 389 8.39 19.32 -5.75
CA GLU A 389 9.76 18.89 -6.03
C GLU A 389 10.55 18.63 -4.76
N ASN A 390 11.25 17.50 -4.70
CA ASN A 390 12.31 17.28 -3.74
C ASN A 390 13.68 17.35 -4.44
N ASP A 391 14.47 18.39 -4.13
CA ASP A 391 15.76 18.67 -4.75
C ASP A 391 16.97 18.18 -3.93
N ALA A 392 16.81 17.16 -3.09
CA ALA A 392 17.92 16.51 -2.38
C ALA A 392 19.00 15.95 -3.32
N GLY A 393 18.64 15.63 -4.57
CA GLY A 393 19.54 15.16 -5.61
C GLY A 393 19.94 13.69 -5.45
N GLN A 394 20.82 13.21 -6.32
CA GLN A 394 21.37 11.86 -6.25
C GLN A 394 22.81 11.90 -5.71
N SER A 395 23.07 11.18 -4.62
CA SER A 395 24.43 10.96 -4.11
C SER A 395 24.53 9.63 -3.37
N ALA A 396 25.75 9.20 -3.01
CA ALA A 396 25.95 7.99 -2.23
C ALA A 396 25.39 8.08 -0.79
N THR A 397 25.09 9.29 -0.32
CA THR A 397 24.58 9.55 1.05
C THR A 397 23.10 9.96 1.07
N VAL A 398 22.46 10.09 -0.09
CA VAL A 398 21.04 10.44 -0.22
C VAL A 398 20.27 9.20 -0.65
N GLN A 399 19.23 8.84 0.10
CA GLN A 399 18.31 7.76 -0.25
C GLN A 399 16.91 8.33 -0.53
N GLN A 400 15.89 7.92 0.22
CA GLN A 400 14.49 8.29 -0.01
C GLN A 400 14.26 9.80 0.20
N ALA A 401 13.65 10.46 -0.78
CA ALA A 401 13.43 11.89 -0.79
C ALA A 401 12.10 12.24 -1.49
N VAL A 402 11.04 12.36 -0.71
CA VAL A 402 9.65 12.44 -1.21
C VAL A 402 9.32 13.86 -1.69
N ALA A 403 8.79 13.99 -2.91
CA ALA A 403 8.26 15.25 -3.44
C ALA A 403 6.84 15.50 -2.91
N LEU A 404 5.96 14.51 -3.06
CA LEU A 404 4.59 14.59 -2.53
C LEU A 404 4.18 13.29 -1.85
N ARG A 405 3.55 13.43 -0.68
CA ARG A 405 2.86 12.36 0.03
C ARG A 405 1.37 12.65 0.12
N ALA A 406 0.53 11.71 -0.30
CA ALA A 406 -0.91 11.75 -0.10
C ALA A 406 -1.36 10.62 0.84
N SER A 407 -1.62 10.97 2.11
CA SER A 407 -2.04 10.06 3.18
C SER A 407 -3.46 10.40 3.61
N LEU A 408 -4.44 9.95 2.84
CA LEU A 408 -5.82 10.28 3.09
C LEU A 408 -6.40 9.33 4.13
N ARG A 409 -7.11 9.92 5.08
CA ARG A 409 -7.71 9.25 6.23
C ARG A 409 -9.14 9.75 6.35
N SER A 410 -10.15 9.01 5.91
CA SER A 410 -11.51 9.36 6.33
C SER A 410 -12.55 8.27 6.16
N LEU A 411 -13.36 8.10 7.20
CA LEU A 411 -14.62 7.36 7.23
C LEU A 411 -15.65 8.15 8.06
N SER A 412 -15.55 9.48 8.04
CA SER A 412 -16.36 10.32 8.93
C SER A 412 -17.78 10.44 8.39
N LYS A 413 -18.74 10.27 9.30
CA LYS A 413 -20.22 10.36 9.20
C LYS A 413 -20.86 11.66 8.64
N ARG A 414 -20.13 12.49 7.90
CA ARG A 414 -20.79 13.57 7.15
C ARG A 414 -21.09 13.03 5.76
N GLU A 415 -22.36 13.07 5.39
CA GLU A 415 -22.84 12.99 4.01
C GLU A 415 -22.04 14.03 3.20
N ASN A 416 -20.87 13.65 2.69
CA ASN A 416 -19.91 14.60 2.17
C ASN A 416 -20.25 14.85 0.72
N ALA A 417 -20.93 15.95 0.46
CA ALA A 417 -21.03 16.56 -0.87
C ALA A 417 -19.66 16.93 -1.51
N LEU A 418 -18.54 16.55 -0.87
CA LEU A 418 -17.16 16.89 -1.20
C LEU A 418 -16.23 15.65 -1.32
N GLY A 419 -16.76 14.43 -1.19
CA GLY A 419 -16.04 13.15 -1.35
C GLY A 419 -15.28 12.64 -0.11
N ASP A 420 -15.35 11.33 0.16
CA ASP A 420 -14.65 10.62 1.22
C ASP A 420 -13.37 9.91 0.70
N GLY A 421 -12.19 10.42 1.08
CA GLY A 421 -10.90 9.72 0.91
C GLY A 421 -10.09 9.96 -0.37
N LEU A 422 -10.28 11.08 -1.09
CA LEU A 422 -10.07 11.05 -2.55
C LEU A 422 -9.25 12.20 -3.19
N ALA A 423 -7.93 12.23 -3.06
CA ALA A 423 -7.16 13.34 -3.65
C ALA A 423 -7.10 13.22 -5.18
N ALA A 424 -7.18 14.35 -5.88
CA ALA A 424 -6.91 14.43 -7.30
C ALA A 424 -5.82 15.44 -7.64
N PHE A 425 -5.07 15.13 -8.69
CA PHE A 425 -3.99 15.96 -9.22
C PHE A 425 -4.16 16.06 -10.73
N VAL A 426 -4.19 17.28 -11.27
CA VAL A 426 -4.48 17.54 -12.68
C VAL A 426 -3.42 18.46 -13.26
N GLY A 427 -2.67 17.98 -14.26
CA GLY A 427 -1.59 18.78 -14.86
C GLY A 427 -0.42 19.08 -13.93
N CYS A 428 -0.30 18.34 -12.81
CA CYS A 428 0.77 18.53 -11.83
C CYS A 428 2.04 17.75 -12.19
N HIS A 429 3.20 18.27 -11.77
CA HIS A 429 4.47 17.55 -11.85
C HIS A 429 4.98 17.16 -10.46
N PHE A 430 5.55 15.96 -10.37
CA PHE A 430 6.19 15.40 -9.18
C PHE A 430 7.63 15.05 -9.53
N LEU A 431 8.58 15.77 -8.95
CA LEU A 431 9.98 15.71 -9.35
C LEU A 431 10.86 15.35 -8.14
N ALA A 432 11.50 14.19 -8.16
CA ALA A 432 12.59 13.85 -7.25
C ALA A 432 13.46 12.75 -7.85
N HIS A 433 14.15 11.97 -7.01
CA HIS A 433 14.90 10.79 -7.45
C HIS A 433 14.24 9.53 -6.88
N GLN A 434 14.77 8.99 -5.78
CA GLN A 434 14.21 7.82 -5.12
C GLN A 434 12.97 8.22 -4.30
N ASP A 435 11.91 7.42 -4.38
CA ASP A 435 10.67 7.58 -3.61
C ASP A 435 9.96 8.92 -3.88
N THR A 436 9.81 9.31 -5.16
CA THR A 436 9.30 10.63 -5.56
C THR A 436 7.86 10.90 -5.12
N LEU A 437 6.92 10.01 -5.50
CA LEU A 437 5.49 10.15 -5.24
C LEU A 437 5.03 9.04 -4.30
N TYR A 438 4.74 9.45 -3.05
CA TYR A 438 4.21 8.56 -2.03
C TYR A 438 2.68 8.59 -2.05
N SER A 439 2.09 7.77 -2.93
CA SER A 439 0.66 7.46 -2.98
C SER A 439 0.30 6.51 -1.82
N HIS A 440 0.36 7.09 -0.62
CA HIS A 440 0.40 6.35 0.65
C HIS A 440 -0.90 5.60 0.93
N SER A 441 -2.03 6.29 0.99
CA SER A 441 -3.32 5.68 1.35
C SER A 441 -4.52 6.43 0.75
N GLY A 442 -5.66 5.74 0.75
CA GLY A 442 -6.93 6.22 0.22
C GLY A 442 -7.03 6.14 -1.29
N TRP A 443 -8.13 6.63 -1.82
CA TRP A 443 -8.40 6.70 -3.24
C TRP A 443 -7.72 7.92 -3.86
N GLN A 444 -7.08 7.75 -5.02
CA GLN A 444 -6.31 8.83 -5.63
C GLN A 444 -6.44 8.83 -7.15
N TYR A 445 -6.51 10.02 -7.76
CA TYR A 445 -6.59 10.18 -9.21
C TYR A 445 -5.56 11.19 -9.72
N TYR A 446 -4.72 10.76 -10.65
CA TYR A 446 -3.68 11.58 -11.27
C TYR A 446 -3.98 11.67 -12.76
N TYR A 447 -4.23 12.86 -13.29
CA TYR A 447 -4.60 13.07 -14.69
C TYR A 447 -3.67 14.05 -15.38
N GLN A 448 -3.09 13.61 -16.51
CA GLN A 448 -2.12 14.40 -17.28
C GLN A 448 -0.97 14.94 -16.41
N CYS A 449 -0.55 14.14 -15.43
CA CYS A 449 0.56 14.47 -14.56
C CYS A 449 1.89 14.00 -15.14
N ARG A 450 2.99 14.54 -14.62
CA ARG A 450 4.35 14.05 -14.87
C ARG A 450 4.97 13.58 -13.56
N VAL A 451 5.57 12.39 -13.55
CA VAL A 451 6.37 11.88 -12.43
C VAL A 451 7.76 11.53 -12.92
N ASP A 452 8.78 12.18 -12.34
CA ASP A 452 10.18 11.92 -12.64
C ASP A 452 10.87 11.31 -11.42
N GLY A 453 11.60 10.22 -11.60
CA GLY A 453 12.37 9.61 -10.51
C GLY A 453 13.27 8.45 -10.94
N THR A 454 13.83 7.73 -9.96
CA THR A 454 14.81 6.66 -10.17
C THR A 454 14.31 5.31 -9.64
N VAL A 455 14.46 5.08 -8.35
CA VAL A 455 14.06 3.86 -7.65
C VAL A 455 12.72 4.11 -6.96
N ASP A 456 11.77 3.21 -7.19
CA ASP A 456 10.47 3.16 -6.51
C ASP A 456 9.72 4.49 -6.53
N TYR A 457 9.82 5.22 -7.65
CA TYR A 457 9.43 6.62 -7.67
C TYR A 457 7.90 6.85 -7.63
N VAL A 458 7.10 5.79 -7.78
CA VAL A 458 5.68 5.75 -7.39
C VAL A 458 5.49 4.59 -6.40
N PHE A 459 5.19 4.89 -5.14
CA PHE A 459 5.13 3.86 -4.09
C PHE A 459 4.02 4.12 -3.05
N GLY A 460 3.71 3.09 -2.27
CA GLY A 460 2.67 3.12 -1.22
C GLY A 460 1.55 2.12 -1.42
N ASN A 461 0.43 2.32 -0.73
CA ASN A 461 -0.72 1.40 -0.71
C ASN A 461 -2.06 2.09 -1.00
N ALA A 462 -2.08 3.23 -1.68
CA ALA A 462 -3.32 3.82 -2.17
C ALA A 462 -4.02 2.89 -3.20
N ALA A 463 -5.33 3.08 -3.37
CA ALA A 463 -6.02 2.71 -4.60
C ALA A 463 -5.92 3.92 -5.55
N ALA A 464 -4.94 3.89 -6.46
CA ALA A 464 -4.60 5.04 -7.27
C ALA A 464 -4.69 4.72 -8.77
N VAL A 465 -5.35 5.61 -9.52
CA VAL A 465 -5.34 5.58 -10.98
C VAL A 465 -4.54 6.76 -11.52
N TYR A 466 -3.56 6.45 -12.36
CA TYR A 466 -2.77 7.40 -13.14
C TYR A 466 -3.23 7.33 -14.58
N GLN A 467 -3.80 8.40 -15.09
CA GLN A 467 -4.36 8.45 -16.44
C GLN A 467 -3.67 9.50 -17.29
N ASP A 468 -3.22 9.09 -18.47
CA ASP A 468 -2.56 9.93 -19.48
C ASP A 468 -1.28 10.65 -18.98
N CYS A 469 -0.69 10.14 -17.90
CA CYS A 469 0.52 10.67 -17.28
C CYS A 469 1.81 10.31 -18.03
N ASP A 470 2.83 11.14 -17.85
CA ASP A 470 4.22 10.85 -18.20
C ASP A 470 4.97 10.31 -16.99
N LEU A 471 5.57 9.12 -17.13
CA LEU A 471 6.42 8.50 -16.09
C LEU A 471 7.84 8.41 -16.64
N ASN A 472 8.74 9.26 -16.13
CA ASN A 472 10.09 9.39 -16.67
C ASN A 472 11.13 8.88 -15.67
N SER A 473 11.88 7.87 -16.10
CA SER A 473 13.00 7.38 -15.33
C SER A 473 14.25 8.24 -15.57
N ILE A 474 14.73 8.93 -14.53
CA ILE A 474 15.97 9.70 -14.56
C ILE A 474 17.14 8.76 -14.87
N ARG A 475 18.06 9.21 -15.72
CA ARG A 475 19.21 8.41 -16.13
C ARG A 475 20.16 8.20 -14.96
N THR A 476 20.29 6.95 -14.53
CA THR A 476 21.24 6.51 -13.52
C THR A 476 22.03 5.32 -14.06
N ASN A 477 23.23 5.10 -13.54
CA ASN A 477 23.87 3.80 -13.66
C ASN A 477 23.21 2.88 -12.62
N GLY A 478 22.61 1.79 -13.06
CA GLY A 478 21.95 0.81 -12.21
C GLY A 478 20.49 0.58 -12.59
N THR A 479 19.69 0.33 -11.56
CA THR A 479 18.30 -0.10 -11.70
C THR A 479 17.35 1.01 -11.28
N ASN A 480 16.39 1.29 -12.14
CA ASN A 480 15.23 2.12 -11.86
C ASN A 480 13.98 1.24 -11.82
N THR A 481 13.06 1.58 -10.94
CA THR A 481 11.77 0.91 -10.77
C THR A 481 10.68 1.96 -10.76
N VAL A 482 9.71 1.83 -11.66
CA VAL A 482 8.58 2.76 -11.73
C VAL A 482 7.75 2.65 -10.46
N THR A 483 7.41 1.42 -10.05
CA THR A 483 6.51 1.21 -8.91
C THR A 483 7.07 0.33 -7.80
N ALA A 484 6.71 0.66 -6.55
CA ALA A 484 6.81 -0.23 -5.41
C ALA A 484 5.50 -0.21 -4.59
N GLN A 485 4.57 -1.09 -4.95
CA GLN A 485 3.23 -1.12 -4.33
C GLN A 485 3.23 -2.02 -3.09
N ALA A 486 2.57 -1.57 -2.02
CA ALA A 486 2.70 -2.08 -0.65
C ALA A 486 1.44 -2.75 -0.09
N ARG A 487 0.53 -3.25 -0.96
CA ARG A 487 -0.62 -4.05 -0.51
C ARG A 487 -0.13 -5.24 0.29
N THR A 488 -0.84 -5.62 1.35
CA THR A 488 -0.40 -6.70 2.27
C THR A 488 -1.37 -7.86 2.40
N SER A 489 -2.57 -7.75 1.83
CA SER A 489 -3.59 -8.80 1.83
C SER A 489 -4.35 -8.81 0.50
N GLU A 490 -4.75 -9.99 0.04
CA GLU A 490 -5.56 -10.15 -1.17
C GLU A 490 -6.92 -9.43 -1.08
N SER A 491 -7.46 -9.28 0.13
CA SER A 491 -8.75 -8.62 0.38
C SER A 491 -8.68 -7.09 0.33
N GLU A 492 -7.48 -6.49 0.33
CA GLU A 492 -7.33 -5.03 0.22
C GLU A 492 -7.74 -4.55 -1.20
N PRO A 493 -8.62 -3.54 -1.30
CA PRO A 493 -9.04 -2.98 -2.58
C PRO A 493 -7.98 -2.04 -3.19
N THR A 494 -6.76 -2.00 -2.67
CA THR A 494 -5.70 -1.07 -3.05
C THR A 494 -4.85 -1.58 -4.22
N GLY A 495 -4.06 -0.69 -4.82
CA GLY A 495 -3.23 -1.01 -5.99
C GLY A 495 -3.02 0.20 -6.89
N PHE A 496 -2.10 0.06 -7.83
CA PHE A 496 -1.81 1.12 -8.80
C PHE A 496 -2.26 0.72 -10.20
N VAL A 497 -3.03 1.57 -10.85
CA VAL A 497 -3.48 1.39 -12.23
C VAL A 497 -2.97 2.54 -13.08
N PHE A 498 -2.17 2.22 -14.09
CA PHE A 498 -1.67 3.16 -15.07
C PHE A 498 -2.43 2.95 -16.37
N ARG A 499 -3.14 3.98 -16.85
CA ARG A 499 -4.01 3.93 -18.02
C ARG A 499 -3.63 4.98 -19.04
N GLY A 500 -3.26 4.56 -20.26
CA GLY A 500 -2.89 5.52 -21.32
C GLY A 500 -1.60 6.30 -21.03
N CYS A 501 -0.82 5.87 -20.03
CA CYS A 501 0.41 6.55 -19.64
C CYS A 501 1.52 6.36 -20.67
N ARG A 502 2.45 7.31 -20.70
CA ARG A 502 3.71 7.22 -21.46
C ARG A 502 4.81 6.89 -20.45
N VAL A 503 5.35 5.69 -20.52
CA VAL A 503 6.29 5.15 -19.52
C VAL A 503 7.67 5.01 -20.15
N ASP A 504 8.62 5.83 -19.71
CA ASP A 504 9.97 5.92 -20.27
C ASP A 504 9.99 6.14 -21.80
N LYS A 505 8.94 6.81 -22.34
CA LYS A 505 8.71 6.98 -23.78
C LYS A 505 9.44 8.20 -24.38
N GLY A 506 9.64 9.27 -23.60
CA GLY A 506 9.75 10.62 -24.19
C GLY A 506 10.65 11.62 -23.47
N SER A 507 11.88 11.26 -23.12
CA SER A 507 12.87 12.27 -22.72
C SER A 507 13.54 12.89 -23.96
N ALA A 508 12.80 13.75 -24.68
CA ALA A 508 13.37 14.54 -25.79
C ALA A 508 14.54 15.45 -25.35
N ASP A 509 14.66 15.75 -24.05
CA ASP A 509 15.81 16.45 -23.43
C ASP A 509 16.88 15.51 -22.86
N GLN A 510 16.74 14.19 -23.02
CA GLN A 510 17.86 13.28 -22.81
C GLN A 510 18.51 13.05 -24.17
N HIS A 511 19.83 13.00 -24.21
CA HIS A 511 20.59 12.55 -25.39
C HIS A 511 20.27 11.07 -25.66
N VAL A 512 19.14 10.81 -26.31
CA VAL A 512 18.51 9.50 -26.53
C VAL A 512 19.34 8.69 -27.52
N PHE A 513 19.93 7.58 -27.06
CA PHE A 513 20.08 6.42 -27.92
C PHE A 513 18.68 5.80 -28.08
N MET A 514 18.05 6.06 -29.22
CA MET A 514 16.92 5.26 -29.68
C MET A 514 17.53 3.92 -30.15
N GLY A 515 17.72 2.98 -29.24
CA GLY A 515 18.22 1.66 -29.61
C GLY A 515 19.08 1.02 -28.53
N GLN A 516 18.58 -0.12 -28.03
CA GLN A 516 19.24 -1.09 -27.16
C GLN A 516 19.59 -0.62 -25.76
N ASN A 517 19.26 -1.48 -24.79
CA ASN A 517 19.73 -1.46 -23.40
C ASN A 517 21.09 -0.76 -23.29
N HIS A 518 21.12 0.43 -22.69
CA HIS A 518 22.40 0.91 -22.17
C HIS A 518 22.87 -0.19 -21.20
N PRO A 519 24.08 -0.77 -21.36
CA PRO A 519 24.49 -1.99 -20.64
C PRO A 519 24.47 -1.83 -19.11
N TYR A 520 24.29 -0.60 -18.62
CA TYR A 520 24.27 -0.23 -17.22
C TYR A 520 22.99 0.52 -16.79
N ARG A 521 21.89 0.54 -17.58
CA ARG A 521 20.59 1.12 -17.16
C ARG A 521 19.49 0.09 -17.35
N PHE A 522 18.85 -0.30 -16.25
CA PHE A 522 17.72 -1.21 -16.25
C PHE A 522 16.49 -0.48 -15.72
N VAL A 523 15.42 -0.41 -16.52
CA VAL A 523 14.14 0.18 -16.09
C VAL A 523 13.11 -0.93 -16.00
N TYR A 524 12.55 -1.13 -14.82
CA TYR A 524 11.47 -2.08 -14.57
C TYR A 524 10.18 -1.34 -14.27
N LEU A 525 9.05 -1.89 -14.72
CA LEU A 525 7.70 -1.43 -14.38
C LEU A 525 7.48 -1.42 -12.86
N GLY A 526 8.14 -2.30 -12.11
CA GLY A 526 8.10 -2.25 -10.67
C GLY A 526 8.65 -3.48 -9.95
N ARG A 527 8.52 -3.44 -8.62
CA ARG A 527 8.88 -4.52 -7.69
C ARG A 527 7.96 -4.60 -6.47
N PRO A 528 7.63 -5.80 -5.98
CA PRO A 528 6.62 -5.97 -4.93
C PRO A 528 7.19 -5.66 -3.55
N TRP A 529 7.04 -4.42 -3.07
CA TRP A 529 7.51 -4.01 -1.73
C TRP A 529 6.92 -4.88 -0.62
N LYS A 530 5.64 -5.27 -0.73
CA LYS A 530 4.96 -6.16 0.21
C LYS A 530 4.26 -7.34 -0.51
N PRO A 531 3.94 -8.45 0.17
CA PRO A 531 3.18 -9.57 -0.40
C PRO A 531 1.80 -9.13 -0.90
N PHE A 532 1.28 -9.70 -1.99
CA PHE A 532 0.03 -9.27 -2.64
C PHE A 532 0.10 -7.90 -3.35
N SER A 533 1.28 -7.30 -3.50
CA SER A 533 1.49 -6.07 -4.30
C SER A 533 0.72 -6.10 -5.61
N ARG A 534 -0.03 -5.05 -5.95
CA ARG A 534 -0.90 -5.01 -7.14
C ARG A 534 -0.64 -3.81 -8.02
N VAL A 535 -0.24 -4.06 -9.27
CA VAL A 535 0.09 -3.03 -10.25
C VAL A 535 -0.42 -3.44 -11.64
N VAL A 536 -1.08 -2.51 -12.33
CA VAL A 536 -1.63 -2.73 -13.68
C VAL A 536 -1.14 -1.62 -14.62
N PHE A 537 -0.53 -2.00 -15.74
CA PHE A 537 -0.29 -1.09 -16.87
C PHE A 537 -1.22 -1.45 -18.02
N MET A 538 -2.11 -0.55 -18.41
CA MET A 538 -3.10 -0.78 -19.45
C MET A 538 -3.17 0.35 -20.47
N PHE A 539 -3.18 -0.01 -21.75
CA PHE A 539 -3.16 0.94 -22.86
C PHE A 539 -1.96 1.90 -22.84
N CYS A 540 -0.87 1.53 -22.16
CA CYS A 540 0.28 2.39 -21.98
C CYS A 540 1.26 2.33 -23.15
N GLU A 541 1.84 3.49 -23.45
CA GLU A 541 3.05 3.76 -24.21
C GLU A 541 4.34 3.27 -23.52
N LEU A 542 4.77 2.01 -23.64
CA LEU A 542 5.98 1.50 -22.95
C LEU A 542 7.27 1.69 -23.79
N GLY A 543 8.19 2.49 -23.27
CA GLY A 543 9.50 2.82 -23.85
C GLY A 543 10.61 1.82 -23.50
N GLY A 544 11.71 2.29 -22.91
CA GLY A 544 12.93 1.50 -22.64
C GLY A 544 12.83 0.50 -21.46
N ILE A 545 11.77 -0.30 -21.40
CA ILE A 545 11.52 -1.26 -20.33
C ILE A 545 12.34 -2.54 -20.54
N ASP A 546 12.98 -3.04 -19.47
CA ASP A 546 13.69 -4.32 -19.48
C ASP A 546 12.75 -5.46 -19.95
N PRO A 547 13.21 -6.41 -20.80
CA PRO A 547 12.36 -7.50 -21.28
C PRO A 547 11.69 -8.32 -20.17
N LYS A 548 12.31 -8.45 -18.99
CA LYS A 548 11.70 -9.08 -17.81
C LYS A 548 10.48 -8.33 -17.29
N GLY A 549 10.39 -7.02 -17.56
CA GLY A 549 9.32 -6.11 -17.19
C GLY A 549 9.35 -5.74 -15.71
N TRP A 550 9.45 -6.73 -14.84
CA TRP A 550 9.33 -6.60 -13.39
C TRP A 550 10.53 -7.25 -12.69
N MET A 551 10.85 -6.77 -11.49
CA MET A 551 11.93 -7.33 -10.68
C MET A 551 11.41 -7.80 -9.33
N ILE A 552 12.08 -8.81 -8.76
CA ILE A 552 11.79 -9.27 -7.40
C ILE A 552 12.22 -8.21 -6.38
N TRP A 553 11.55 -8.18 -5.23
CA TRP A 553 12.00 -7.39 -4.09
C TRP A 553 13.12 -8.12 -3.35
N THR A 554 14.21 -7.40 -3.09
CA THR A 554 15.38 -7.92 -2.37
C THR A 554 15.74 -6.97 -1.24
N THR A 555 15.84 -7.48 -0.02
CA THR A 555 16.49 -6.77 1.10
C THR A 555 17.96 -7.23 1.14
N VAL A 556 18.87 -6.42 1.69
CA VAL A 556 20.32 -6.72 1.69
C VAL A 556 20.61 -8.17 2.09
N GLY A 557 21.13 -8.96 1.14
CA GLY A 557 21.52 -10.36 1.34
C GLY A 557 20.41 -11.41 1.32
N LYS A 558 19.12 -11.03 1.18
CA LYS A 558 17.99 -11.97 1.14
C LYS A 558 16.94 -11.55 0.09
N GLY A 559 16.62 -12.45 -0.83
CA GLY A 559 15.43 -12.31 -1.67
C GLY A 559 14.15 -12.40 -0.83
N SER A 560 13.06 -11.80 -1.31
CA SER A 560 11.73 -12.01 -0.75
C SER A 560 10.84 -12.80 -1.72
N ASP A 561 9.89 -13.52 -1.16
CA ASP A 561 8.91 -14.30 -1.91
C ASP A 561 7.63 -13.50 -2.21
N ASN A 562 7.65 -12.17 -2.02
CA ASN A 562 6.52 -11.28 -2.30
C ASN A 562 5.97 -11.42 -3.73
N HIS A 563 6.85 -11.79 -4.66
CA HIS A 563 6.52 -12.01 -6.07
C HIS A 563 5.62 -13.25 -6.31
N GLU A 564 5.55 -14.18 -5.36
CA GLU A 564 4.69 -15.37 -5.46
C GLU A 564 3.20 -15.03 -5.32
N THR A 565 2.88 -13.98 -4.57
CA THR A 565 1.50 -13.51 -4.34
C THR A 565 1.18 -12.19 -5.04
N ALA A 566 2.18 -11.55 -5.67
CA ALA A 566 2.01 -10.28 -6.38
C ALA A 566 1.06 -10.42 -7.60
N GLN A 567 0.29 -9.38 -7.85
CA GLN A 567 -0.71 -9.26 -8.91
C GLN A 567 -0.27 -8.20 -9.92
N TYR A 568 0.68 -8.57 -10.79
CA TYR A 568 1.32 -7.65 -11.75
C TYR A 568 0.85 -7.91 -13.17
N TYR A 569 0.19 -6.90 -13.73
CA TYR A 569 -0.64 -7.05 -14.92
C TYR A 569 -0.32 -6.06 -16.02
N GLU A 570 -0.39 -6.54 -17.26
CA GLU A 570 -0.27 -5.73 -18.48
C GLU A 570 -1.49 -5.96 -19.40
N TYR A 571 -1.99 -4.92 -20.05
CA TYR A 571 -3.14 -5.05 -20.95
C TYR A 571 -3.08 -4.07 -22.13
N LYS A 572 -3.02 -4.59 -23.36
CA LYS A 572 -3.03 -3.80 -24.60
C LYS A 572 -2.04 -2.61 -24.59
N ASN A 573 -0.88 -2.80 -23.97
CA ASN A 573 0.23 -1.86 -24.02
C ASN A 573 0.86 -1.86 -25.42
N SER A 574 1.53 -0.76 -25.78
CA SER A 574 2.25 -0.61 -27.04
C SER A 574 3.64 -0.02 -26.81
N GLY A 575 4.40 0.21 -27.89
CA GLY A 575 5.76 0.72 -27.82
C GLY A 575 6.84 -0.36 -27.73
N PRO A 576 8.13 0.01 -27.82
CA PRO A 576 9.23 -0.94 -27.89
C PRO A 576 9.40 -1.79 -26.61
N GLY A 577 8.94 -1.31 -25.45
CA GLY A 577 9.02 -2.01 -24.17
C GLY A 577 7.82 -2.92 -23.87
N SER A 578 6.82 -3.01 -24.75
CA SER A 578 5.57 -3.74 -24.47
C SER A 578 5.59 -5.23 -24.82
N ALA A 579 6.67 -5.74 -25.39
CA ALA A 579 6.82 -7.15 -25.71
C ALA A 579 6.80 -8.02 -24.44
N THR A 580 5.91 -9.02 -24.36
CA THR A 580 5.67 -9.80 -23.13
C THR A 580 6.34 -11.18 -23.12
N GLU A 581 6.98 -11.61 -24.20
CA GLU A 581 7.49 -12.98 -24.39
C GLU A 581 8.61 -13.36 -23.41
N GLN A 582 9.33 -12.36 -22.90
CA GLN A 582 10.46 -12.52 -21.98
C GLN A 582 10.15 -12.07 -20.55
N ARG A 583 8.87 -11.75 -20.27
CA ARG A 583 8.45 -11.30 -18.94
C ARG A 583 8.71 -12.37 -17.89
N VAL A 584 8.89 -11.91 -16.66
CA VAL A 584 8.90 -12.82 -15.50
C VAL A 584 7.61 -13.64 -15.45
N ARG A 585 7.73 -14.92 -15.08
CA ARG A 585 6.62 -15.89 -15.11
C ARG A 585 5.47 -15.58 -14.16
N TRP A 586 5.72 -14.75 -13.15
CA TRP A 586 4.74 -14.36 -12.14
C TRP A 586 3.99 -13.06 -12.50
N SER A 587 4.30 -12.45 -13.65
CA SER A 587 3.45 -11.42 -14.26
C SER A 587 2.54 -12.04 -15.32
N ARG A 588 1.39 -11.42 -15.59
CA ARG A 588 0.45 -11.93 -16.62
C ARG A 588 -0.22 -10.80 -17.40
N SER A 589 -0.72 -11.13 -18.58
CA SER A 589 -1.62 -10.24 -19.31
C SER A 589 -3.06 -10.40 -18.83
N LEU A 590 -3.82 -9.30 -18.79
CA LEU A 590 -5.26 -9.36 -18.51
C LEU A 590 -6.05 -9.78 -19.75
N THR A 591 -7.17 -10.44 -19.50
CA THR A 591 -8.25 -10.57 -20.48
C THR A 591 -9.10 -9.30 -20.54
N ASP A 592 -9.90 -9.15 -21.60
CA ASP A 592 -10.80 -8.00 -21.75
C ASP A 592 -11.78 -7.87 -20.57
N ALA A 593 -12.29 -8.99 -20.03
CA ALA A 593 -13.21 -9.00 -18.89
C ALA A 593 -12.53 -8.57 -17.58
N GLU A 594 -11.32 -9.06 -17.31
CA GLU A 594 -10.56 -8.66 -16.12
C GLU A 594 -10.11 -7.21 -16.17
N ALA A 595 -9.90 -6.65 -17.37
CA ALA A 595 -9.52 -5.26 -17.53
C ALA A 595 -10.64 -4.28 -17.12
N GLU A 596 -11.91 -4.72 -17.10
CA GLU A 596 -13.04 -3.88 -16.67
C GLU A 596 -12.94 -3.49 -15.18
N ASP A 597 -12.37 -4.37 -14.34
CA ASP A 597 -12.19 -4.13 -12.90
C ASP A 597 -11.19 -2.98 -12.61
N TYR A 598 -10.34 -2.64 -13.58
CA TYR A 598 -9.29 -1.62 -13.46
C TYR A 598 -9.63 -0.30 -14.16
N THR A 599 -10.91 -0.04 -14.42
CA THR A 599 -11.37 1.29 -14.89
C THR A 599 -11.41 2.30 -13.75
N VAL A 600 -11.42 3.60 -14.07
CA VAL A 600 -11.57 4.66 -13.04
C VAL A 600 -12.87 4.50 -12.26
N GLU A 601 -13.95 4.12 -12.96
CA GLU A 601 -15.26 3.90 -12.35
C GLU A 601 -15.24 2.72 -11.38
N ASN A 602 -14.68 1.57 -11.77
CA ASN A 602 -14.75 0.36 -10.94
C ASN A 602 -13.65 0.27 -9.88
N PHE A 603 -12.44 0.78 -10.16
CA PHE A 603 -11.29 0.60 -9.27
C PHE A 603 -11.25 1.60 -8.11
N ILE A 604 -11.65 2.86 -8.37
CA ILE A 604 -11.62 3.95 -7.40
C ILE A 604 -12.98 4.65 -7.27
N HIS A 605 -14.05 4.00 -7.70
CA HIS A 605 -15.42 4.53 -7.59
C HIS A 605 -15.56 5.92 -8.23
N GLY A 606 -14.83 6.19 -9.32
CA GLY A 606 -14.65 7.53 -9.90
C GLY A 606 -15.93 8.33 -10.12
N GLY A 607 -17.02 7.64 -10.46
CA GLY A 607 -18.34 8.23 -10.67
C GLY A 607 -19.00 8.82 -9.43
N GLU A 608 -18.58 8.40 -8.24
CA GLU A 608 -19.18 8.84 -6.99
C GLU A 608 -18.61 10.18 -6.53
N TRP A 609 -17.37 10.51 -6.90
CA TRP A 609 -16.65 11.60 -6.24
C TRP A 609 -15.87 12.57 -7.13
N LEU A 610 -15.35 12.14 -8.29
CA LEU A 610 -14.46 12.98 -9.09
C LEU A 610 -15.17 14.28 -9.49
N ALA A 611 -16.44 14.17 -9.88
CA ALA A 611 -17.27 15.32 -10.21
C ALA A 611 -17.49 16.26 -9.01
N GLN A 612 -17.63 15.72 -7.79
CA GLN A 612 -17.87 16.51 -6.58
C GLN A 612 -16.66 17.39 -6.20
N ILE A 613 -15.45 16.94 -6.54
CA ILE A 613 -14.23 17.69 -6.24
C ILE A 613 -13.78 18.60 -7.40
N GLY A 614 -14.49 18.59 -8.53
CA GLY A 614 -14.21 19.45 -9.69
C GLY A 614 -13.59 18.75 -10.90
N VAL A 615 -13.52 17.42 -10.92
CA VAL A 615 -13.00 16.61 -12.04
C VAL A 615 -14.18 15.99 -12.82
N PRO A 616 -14.57 16.55 -13.97
CA PRO A 616 -15.79 16.13 -14.69
C PRO A 616 -15.71 14.72 -15.28
N ALA A 617 -16.87 14.05 -15.39
CA ALA A 617 -16.99 12.66 -15.85
C ALA A 617 -16.28 12.32 -17.17
N LYS A 618 -16.28 13.24 -18.11
CA LYS A 618 -15.62 13.08 -19.42
C LYS A 618 -14.10 12.94 -19.37
N ILE A 619 -13.46 13.29 -18.25
CA ILE A 619 -12.01 13.11 -18.08
C ILE A 619 -11.68 11.64 -17.83
N TRP A 620 -12.58 10.90 -17.17
CA TRP A 620 -12.30 9.56 -16.66
C TRP A 620 -13.23 8.45 -17.21
N GLY A 621 -14.36 8.82 -17.83
CA GLY A 621 -15.40 7.89 -18.32
C GLY A 621 -15.32 7.52 -19.80
#